data_AF-A0A7C9AMW1-F1
#
_entry.id   AF-A0A7C9AMW1-F1
#
_cell.length_a   1.000
_cell.length_b   1.000
_cell.length_c   1.000
_cell.angle_alpha   90.00
_cell.angle_beta   90.00
_cell.angle_gamma   90.00
#
_symmetry.space_group_name_H-M   'P 1'
#
loop_
_entity.id
_entity.type
_entity.pdbx_description
1 polymer ?
#
loop_
_entity_poly.entity_id
_entity_poly.type
_entity_poly.pdbx_seq_one_letter_code
_entity_poly.pdbx_strand_id
1 'polypeptide(L)'
;MHILSPEKDYFISRIKGMKWFASLDAKSGYYQLRLHPNTIPLTAFSCPAEKLYEWKVLPFGLKQVPSIFQKYMSKNLEGLEEYCLVYIDDILIFSKQDKEDHLQKLLTVLQRCKDRGIVLSKKKAQLCKQEIDFLGLT
;
A
#
# COMPACT_ATOMS: atom_id res chain seq x y z
N MET A 1 -27.89 3.51 -1.14
CA MET A 1 -27.26 4.24 -0.02
C MET A 1 -25.92 3.56 0.26
N HIS A 2 -24.84 4.01 -0.39
CA HIS A 2 -23.52 3.42 -0.18
C HIS A 2 -23.01 3.90 1.18
N ILE A 3 -23.03 3.03 2.17
CA ILE A 3 -22.43 3.30 3.47
C ILE A 3 -20.92 3.35 3.22
N LEU A 4 -20.35 4.55 3.16
CA LEU A 4 -18.91 4.73 3.20
C LEU A 4 -18.46 4.22 4.57
N SER A 5 -17.52 3.28 4.59
CA SER A 5 -16.92 2.82 5.84
C SER A 5 -16.19 3.99 6.51
N PRO A 6 -16.14 4.08 7.86
CA PRO A 6 -15.52 5.21 8.59
C PRO A 6 -14.10 5.58 8.14
N GLU A 7 -13.35 4.59 7.64
CA GLU A 7 -12.00 4.77 7.08
C GLU A 7 -11.98 5.59 5.78
N LYS A 8 -13.00 5.43 4.91
CA LYS A 8 -13.10 6.17 3.66
C LYS A 8 -13.38 7.65 3.90
N ASP A 9 -14.27 7.97 4.82
CA ASP A 9 -14.56 9.36 5.19
C ASP A 9 -13.33 10.05 5.79
N TYR A 10 -12.54 9.31 6.58
CA TYR A 10 -11.25 9.77 7.06
C TYR A 10 -10.30 10.12 5.91
N PHE A 11 -10.11 9.22 4.93
CA PHE A 11 -9.25 9.50 3.77
C PHE A 11 -9.74 10.71 2.97
N ILE A 12 -11.05 10.81 2.71
CA ILE A 12 -11.66 11.94 2.00
C ILE A 12 -11.36 13.26 2.72
N SER A 13 -11.49 13.29 4.05
CA SER A 13 -11.22 14.49 4.83
C SER A 13 -9.79 14.99 4.70
N ARG A 14 -8.83 14.08 4.52
CA ARG A 14 -7.39 14.38 4.39
C ARG A 14 -7.03 14.91 3.00
N ILE A 15 -7.66 14.38 1.96
CA ILE A 15 -7.39 14.75 0.57
C ILE A 15 -8.18 15.98 0.11
N LYS A 16 -9.22 16.38 0.85
CA LYS A 16 -10.05 17.53 0.51
C LYS A 16 -9.22 18.81 0.44
N GLY A 17 -9.28 19.49 -0.71
CA GLY A 17 -8.54 20.73 -0.96
C GLY A 17 -7.07 20.53 -1.33
N MET A 18 -6.65 19.31 -1.61
CA MET A 18 -5.36 19.02 -2.25
C MET A 18 -5.48 19.22 -3.76
N LYS A 19 -4.36 19.59 -4.40
CA LYS A 19 -4.30 19.96 -5.83
C LYS A 19 -3.50 18.98 -6.67
N TRP A 20 -2.49 18.36 -6.07
CA TRP A 20 -1.61 17.40 -6.74
C TRP A 20 -1.63 16.08 -6.01
N PHE A 21 -1.69 15.01 -6.79
CA PHE A 21 -1.78 13.64 -6.32
C PHE A 21 -0.78 12.74 -7.05
N ALA A 22 -0.28 11.75 -6.33
CA ALA A 22 0.40 10.60 -6.89
C ALA A 22 -0.07 9.34 -6.17
N SER A 23 -0.40 8.29 -6.91
CA SER A 23 -0.71 6.97 -6.38
C SER A 23 0.38 5.99 -6.77
N LEU A 24 0.83 5.21 -5.79
CA LEU A 24 1.78 4.14 -5.95
C LEU A 24 1.15 2.86 -5.40
N ASP A 25 1.37 1.73 -6.07
CA ASP A 25 0.87 0.41 -5.66
C ASP A 25 2.07 -0.49 -5.32
N ALA A 26 2.00 -1.15 -4.17
CA ALA A 26 2.98 -2.16 -3.78
C ALA A 26 2.82 -3.41 -4.66
N LYS A 27 3.86 -3.71 -5.46
CA LYS A 27 3.82 -4.81 -6.43
C LYS A 27 3.72 -6.15 -5.70
N SER A 28 2.61 -6.86 -5.88
CA SER A 28 2.39 -8.17 -5.22
C SER A 28 2.65 -8.07 -3.71
N GLY A 29 2.12 -7.02 -3.06
CA GLY A 29 2.51 -6.57 -1.73
C GLY A 29 2.70 -7.68 -0.71
N TYR A 30 1.73 -8.59 -0.57
CA TYR A 30 1.80 -9.67 0.41
C TYR A 30 3.03 -10.57 0.26
N TYR A 31 3.43 -10.89 -0.98
CA TYR A 31 4.59 -11.74 -1.23
C TYR A 31 5.93 -11.08 -0.87
N GLN A 32 5.95 -9.79 -0.55
CA GLN A 32 7.16 -9.09 -0.11
C GLN A 32 7.51 -9.41 1.36
N LEU A 33 6.56 -9.88 2.16
CA LEU A 33 6.78 -10.18 3.58
C LEU A 33 7.05 -11.67 3.78
N ARG A 34 8.19 -11.98 4.41
CA ARG A 34 8.52 -13.35 4.82
C ARG A 34 7.69 -13.76 6.03
N LEU A 35 7.23 -15.01 6.03
CA LEU A 35 6.61 -15.61 7.21
C LEU A 35 7.68 -15.98 8.23
N HIS A 36 7.31 -15.90 9.50
CA HIS A 36 8.15 -16.44 10.57
C HIS A 36 8.25 -17.98 10.39
N PRO A 37 9.42 -18.60 10.65
CA PRO A 37 9.60 -20.05 10.47
C PRO A 37 8.51 -20.91 11.11
N ASN A 38 8.06 -20.54 12.31
CA ASN A 38 7.00 -21.26 13.03
C ASN A 38 5.60 -21.15 12.38
N THR A 39 5.38 -20.18 11.49
CA THR A 39 4.10 -19.97 10.80
C THR A 39 4.06 -20.70 9.46
N ILE A 40 5.22 -21.00 8.86
CA ILE A 40 5.32 -21.65 7.54
C ILE A 40 4.52 -22.96 7.47
N PRO A 41 4.64 -23.90 8.44
CA PRO A 41 3.90 -25.17 8.39
C PRO A 41 2.37 -25.00 8.48
N LEU A 42 1.89 -23.89 9.06
CA LEU A 42 0.46 -23.59 9.17
C LEU A 42 -0.15 -23.14 7.84
N THR A 43 0.68 -22.87 6.83
CA THR A 43 0.26 -22.43 5.50
C THR A 43 0.34 -23.53 4.45
N ALA A 44 0.49 -24.79 4.90
CA ALA A 44 0.58 -25.93 4.01
C ALA A 44 -0.68 -26.12 3.14
N PHE A 45 -0.49 -26.41 1.87
CA PHE A 45 -1.55 -26.74 0.92
C PHE A 45 -1.16 -27.93 0.04
N SER A 46 -2.17 -28.72 -0.36
CA SER A 46 -1.97 -29.89 -1.21
C SER A 46 -2.06 -29.52 -2.69
N CYS A 47 -1.11 -30.01 -3.48
CA CYS A 47 -1.21 -30.05 -4.93
C CYS A 47 -1.47 -31.48 -5.41
N PRO A 48 -1.98 -31.66 -6.65
CA PRO A 48 -2.11 -32.98 -7.26
C PRO A 48 -0.79 -33.78 -7.21
N ALA A 49 -0.91 -35.11 -7.24
CA ALA A 49 0.20 -36.05 -7.02
C ALA A 49 0.79 -36.05 -5.60
N GLU A 50 -0.06 -35.85 -4.58
CA GLU A 50 0.27 -36.01 -3.15
C GLU A 50 1.40 -35.10 -2.63
N LYS A 51 1.64 -33.97 -3.30
CA LYS A 51 2.68 -33.01 -2.89
C LYS A 51 2.11 -31.96 -1.95
N LEU A 52 2.77 -31.78 -0.81
CA LEU A 52 2.50 -30.69 0.11
C LEU A 52 3.47 -29.54 -0.14
N TYR A 53 2.95 -28.33 -0.23
CA TYR A 53 3.73 -27.11 -0.35
C TYR A 53 3.37 -26.15 0.76
N GLU A 54 4.34 -25.35 1.20
CA GLU A 54 4.19 -24.36 2.25
C GLU A 54 4.58 -22.98 1.71
N TRP A 55 3.93 -21.94 2.22
CA TRP A 55 4.29 -20.58 1.88
C TRP A 55 5.46 -20.09 2.73
N LYS A 56 6.47 -19.50 2.07
CA LYS A 56 7.60 -18.83 2.76
C LYS A 56 7.37 -17.33 2.94
N VAL A 57 6.40 -16.80 2.21
CA VAL A 57 5.98 -15.40 2.22
C VAL A 57 4.49 -15.34 2.50
N LEU A 58 3.99 -14.17 2.87
CA LEU A 58 2.59 -13.98 3.22
C LEU A 58 1.67 -14.35 2.03
N PRO A 59 0.83 -15.39 2.14
CA PRO A 59 -0.02 -15.82 1.03
C PRO A 59 -1.33 -15.02 0.97
N PHE A 60 -1.97 -15.02 -0.20
CA PHE A 60 -3.36 -14.59 -0.30
C PHE A 60 -4.30 -15.60 0.37
N GLY A 61 -5.49 -15.13 0.77
CA GLY A 61 -6.56 -15.98 1.31
C GLY A 61 -6.57 -16.14 2.83
N LEU A 62 -5.51 -15.73 3.55
CA LEU A 62 -5.56 -15.68 5.02
C LEU A 62 -6.22 -14.38 5.49
N LYS A 63 -7.17 -14.49 6.42
CA LYS A 63 -7.95 -13.35 6.94
C LYS A 63 -7.09 -12.23 7.53
N GLN A 64 -5.96 -12.57 8.16
CA GLN A 64 -5.11 -11.61 8.89
C GLN A 64 -4.15 -10.83 7.99
N VAL A 65 -3.95 -11.28 6.74
CA VAL A 65 -2.94 -10.76 5.82
C VAL A 65 -3.09 -9.24 5.57
N PRO A 66 -4.29 -8.70 5.24
CA PRO A 66 -4.44 -7.28 4.99
C PRO A 66 -4.04 -6.42 6.19
N SER A 67 -4.41 -6.82 7.41
CA SER A 67 -4.07 -6.09 8.63
C SER A 67 -2.57 -6.13 8.94
N ILE A 68 -1.91 -7.27 8.70
CA ILE A 68 -0.46 -7.40 8.85
C ILE A 68 0.25 -6.49 7.85
N PHE A 69 -0.20 -6.48 6.59
CA PHE A 69 0.39 -5.67 5.55
C PHE A 69 0.18 -4.16 5.78
N GLN A 70 -1.03 -3.76 6.19
CA GLN A 70 -1.31 -2.37 6.60
C GLN A 70 -0.34 -1.92 7.69
N LYS A 71 -0.15 -2.73 8.75
CA LYS A 71 0.79 -2.41 9.84
C LYS A 71 2.23 -2.30 9.35
N TYR A 72 2.64 -3.17 8.43
CA TYR A 72 3.96 -3.12 7.81
C TYR A 72 4.16 -1.82 7.02
N MET A 73 3.19 -1.44 6.19
CA MET A 73 3.30 -0.24 5.35
C MET A 73 3.26 1.03 6.21
N SER A 74 2.33 1.12 7.17
CA SER A 74 2.25 2.24 8.12
C SER A 74 3.57 2.41 8.89
N LYS A 75 4.20 1.33 9.35
CA LYS A 75 5.49 1.40 10.06
C LYS A 75 6.65 1.84 9.16
N ASN A 76 6.66 1.46 7.89
CA ASN A 76 7.76 1.82 6.98
C ASN A 76 7.65 3.24 6.44
N LEU A 77 6.43 3.76 6.33
CA LEU A 77 6.13 5.13 5.90
C LEU A 77 5.81 6.07 7.07
N GLU A 78 6.14 5.64 8.30
CA GLU A 78 5.97 6.44 9.51
C GLU A 78 6.75 7.78 9.39
N GLY A 79 6.10 8.85 9.86
CA GLY A 79 6.59 10.23 9.80
C GLY A 79 6.30 10.96 8.49
N LEU A 80 5.59 10.32 7.54
CA LEU A 80 5.18 10.94 6.27
C LEU A 80 3.66 11.18 6.20
N GLU A 81 2.92 10.94 7.28
CA GLU A 81 1.46 10.89 7.31
C GLU A 81 0.81 12.20 6.89
N GLU A 82 1.50 13.33 7.07
CA GLU A 82 1.04 14.67 6.69
C GLU A 82 0.61 14.74 5.21
N TYR A 83 1.38 14.10 4.33
CA TYR A 83 1.20 14.17 2.88
C TYR A 83 1.18 12.79 2.19
N CYS A 84 1.24 11.72 2.98
CA CYS A 84 1.22 10.33 2.51
C CYS A 84 0.15 9.55 3.28
N LEU A 85 -0.79 8.95 2.55
CA LEU A 85 -1.78 8.02 3.07
C LEU A 85 -1.50 6.63 2.53
N VAL A 86 -1.77 5.63 3.34
CA VAL A 86 -1.50 4.22 3.03
C VAL A 86 -2.74 3.42 3.32
N TYR A 87 -3.22 2.70 2.32
CA TYR A 87 -4.32 1.75 2.44
C TYR A 87 -3.92 0.41 1.82
N ILE A 88 -3.59 -0.55 2.68
CA ILE A 88 -3.07 -1.88 2.32
C ILE A 88 -1.91 -1.75 1.33
N ASP A 89 -2.15 -1.98 0.03
CA ASP A 89 -1.15 -1.95 -1.04
C ASP A 89 -1.02 -0.56 -1.69
N ASP A 90 -2.01 0.32 -1.51
CA ASP A 90 -2.06 1.63 -2.14
C ASP A 90 -1.40 2.70 -1.25
N ILE A 91 -0.51 3.48 -1.85
CA ILE A 91 0.13 4.65 -1.25
C ILE A 91 -0.33 5.87 -2.04
N LEU A 92 -1.04 6.78 -1.38
CA LEU A 92 -1.46 8.06 -1.93
C LEU A 92 -0.63 9.19 -1.37
N ILE A 93 -0.08 10.01 -2.25
CA ILE A 93 0.72 11.18 -1.91
C ILE A 93 -0.03 12.39 -2.41
N PHE A 94 -0.12 13.45 -1.61
CA PHE A 94 -0.88 14.64 -1.95
C PHE A 94 -0.24 15.93 -1.47
N SER A 95 -0.50 17.04 -2.18
CA SER A 95 -0.08 18.37 -1.77
C SER A 95 -1.06 19.46 -2.22
N LYS A 96 -1.09 20.59 -1.49
CA LYS A 96 -1.97 21.73 -1.77
C LYS A 96 -1.36 22.76 -2.73
N GLN A 97 -0.05 22.97 -2.63
CA GLN A 97 0.63 24.13 -3.19
C GLN A 97 1.07 23.87 -4.65
N ASP A 98 2.39 23.74 -4.84
CA ASP A 98 3.03 23.72 -6.13
C ASP A 98 3.47 22.32 -6.52
N LYS A 99 3.64 22.15 -7.83
CA LYS A 99 4.08 20.87 -8.40
C LYS A 99 5.49 20.48 -7.92
N GLU A 100 6.34 21.45 -7.64
CA GLU A 100 7.70 21.21 -7.15
C GLU A 100 7.71 20.64 -5.72
N ASP A 101 6.91 21.20 -4.80
CA ASP A 101 6.70 20.62 -3.47
C ASP A 101 6.17 19.18 -3.57
N HIS A 102 5.21 18.95 -4.47
CA HIS A 102 4.69 17.60 -4.73
C HIS A 102 5.79 16.62 -5.18
N LEU A 103 6.67 17.06 -6.09
CA LEU A 103 7.78 16.24 -6.59
C LEU A 103 8.78 15.91 -5.47
N GLN A 104 9.09 16.85 -4.58
CA GLN A 104 9.97 16.59 -3.44
C GLN A 104 9.38 15.56 -2.47
N LYS A 105 8.08 15.68 -2.17
CA LYS A 105 7.34 14.70 -1.35
C LYS A 105 7.32 13.32 -2.00
N LEU A 106 7.04 13.26 -3.30
CA LEU A 106 7.07 12.02 -4.08
C LEU A 106 8.44 11.37 -4.05
N LEU A 107 9.52 12.13 -4.29
CA LEU A 107 10.89 11.62 -4.24
C LEU A 107 11.23 11.08 -2.85
N THR A 108 10.82 11.78 -1.79
CA THR A 108 11.01 11.34 -0.40
C THR A 108 10.34 9.99 -0.14
N VAL A 109 9.08 9.82 -0.59
CA VAL A 109 8.35 8.55 -0.44
C VAL A 109 8.99 7.44 -1.28
N LEU A 110 9.38 7.71 -2.52
CA LEU A 110 10.05 6.74 -3.39
C LEU A 110 11.39 6.27 -2.79
N GLN A 111 12.17 7.21 -2.24
CA GLN A 111 13.43 6.90 -1.59
C GLN A 111 13.19 6.05 -0.33
N ARG A 112 12.18 6.40 0.50
CA ARG A 112 11.81 5.59 1.67
C ARG A 112 11.40 4.18 1.28
N CYS A 113 10.58 4.02 0.23
CA CYS A 113 10.21 2.69 -0.28
C CYS A 113 11.45 1.90 -0.72
N LYS A 114 12.38 2.53 -1.43
CA LYS A 114 13.64 1.91 -1.85
C LYS A 114 14.48 1.45 -0.65
N ASP A 115 14.65 2.32 0.35
CA ASP A 115 15.46 2.04 1.55
C ASP A 115 14.86 0.91 2.41
N ARG A 116 13.53 0.80 2.42
CA ARG A 116 12.79 -0.23 3.14
C ARG A 116 12.53 -1.50 2.32
N GLY A 117 13.00 -1.55 1.07
CA GLY A 117 12.82 -2.71 0.19
C GLY A 117 11.37 -2.93 -0.28
N ILE A 118 10.52 -1.90 -0.22
CA ILE A 118 9.15 -1.95 -0.74
C ILE A 118 9.21 -1.82 -2.26
N VAL A 119 8.76 -2.87 -2.94
CA VAL A 119 8.75 -2.91 -4.41
C VAL A 119 7.45 -2.32 -4.92
N LEU A 120 7.55 -1.32 -5.80
CA LEU A 120 6.41 -0.60 -6.36
C LEU A 120 6.12 -1.04 -7.80
N SER A 121 4.85 -0.99 -8.20
CA SER A 121 4.39 -1.32 -9.54
C SER A 121 4.50 -0.11 -10.48
N LYS A 122 5.52 -0.10 -11.36
CA LYS A 122 5.68 0.96 -12.37
C LYS A 122 4.47 1.11 -13.29
N LYS A 123 3.77 0.00 -13.61
CA LYS A 123 2.61 0.00 -14.51
C LYS A 123 1.39 0.69 -13.90
N LYS A 124 1.21 0.56 -12.58
CA LYS A 124 0.06 1.10 -11.85
C LYS A 124 0.33 2.47 -11.22
N ALA A 125 1.59 2.91 -11.21
CA ALA A 125 1.95 4.21 -10.66
C ALA A 125 1.33 5.35 -11.47
N GLN A 126 0.66 6.26 -10.77
CA GLN A 126 0.13 7.50 -11.33
C GLN A 126 0.84 8.67 -10.64
N LEU A 127 1.51 9.53 -11.40
CA LEU A 127 2.39 10.56 -10.83
C LEU A 127 1.93 11.96 -11.25
N CYS A 128 1.96 12.90 -10.30
CA CYS A 128 1.70 14.33 -10.54
C CYS A 128 0.39 14.61 -11.29
N LYS A 129 -0.70 13.99 -10.86
CA LYS A 129 -2.04 14.19 -11.40
C LYS A 129 -2.82 15.21 -10.57
N GLN A 130 -3.78 15.89 -11.17
CA GLN A 130 -4.71 16.77 -10.45
C GLN A 130 -5.99 16.05 -10.02
N GLU A 131 -6.30 14.94 -10.68
CA GLU A 131 -7.42 14.04 -10.39
C GLU A 131 -6.87 12.62 -10.34
N ILE A 132 -7.37 11.82 -9.41
CA ILE A 132 -6.91 10.45 -9.22
C ILE A 132 -8.03 9.56 -8.74
N ASP A 133 -8.13 8.37 -9.33
CA ASP A 133 -9.01 7.33 -8.81
C ASP A 133 -8.34 6.64 -7.61
N PHE A 134 -8.86 6.87 -6.41
CA PHE A 134 -8.34 6.26 -5.18
C PHE A 134 -9.46 5.57 -4.43
N LEU A 135 -9.34 4.25 -4.19
CA LEU A 135 -10.35 3.42 -3.48
C LEU A 135 -11.77 3.44 -4.08
N GLY A 136 -11.86 3.66 -5.41
CA GLY A 136 -13.13 3.82 -6.12
C GLY A 136 -13.81 5.18 -5.90
N LEU A 137 -13.05 6.17 -5.44
CA LEU A 137 -13.42 7.58 -5.37
C LEU A 137 -12.68 8.30 -6.49
N THR A 138 -13.39 9.15 -7.22
CA THR A 138 -12.86 10.04 -8.26
C THR A 138 -12.98 11.49 -7.77
#